data_AF-A0A0Q8GAL3-F1
#
_entry.id   AF-A0A0Q8GAL3-F1
#
_cell.length_a   1.000
_cell.length_b   1.000
_cell.length_c   1.000
_cell.angle_alpha   90.00
_cell.angle_beta   90.00
_cell.angle_gamma   90.00
#
_symmetry.space_group_name_H-M   'P 1'
#
loop_
_entity.id
_entity.type
_entity.pdbx_description
1 polymer ?
#
loop_
_entity_poly.entity_id
_entity_poly.type
_entity_poly.pdbx_seq_one_letter_code
_entity_poly.pdbx_strand_id
1 'polypeptide(L)'
;MSTLSLARATEVASPLLRLIAPAYADVLAALWPAPHTAFVTAPTARRHLICLMLALELDHREPVDVTQLLAAPLRKAVRLVVDPAPDGLCRALERLGEIAWEPRDYRGLVALLADPAPAKTLRHAVQITSAQVQTLDALPRPLRDVGGVMVRVTPGQAGLLAEAHALLARRLPEDVLAQRIAAWGRAASAKALFHLVADDFRHQLPKPPHPGTERLRPLETAAAIRDAARRYRNCLADYVDYALDHRAAIYEWLPAPGAVIEVTPDSYFGWRLDQARLENNKAVDEATRAAIVAELRGMGIHVGRSAWQIRRALERAGSPTFALEPLDAAIADYFTDD
;
A
#
# COMPACT_ATOMS: atom_id res chain seq x y z
N MET A 1 18.38 64.58 -6.44
CA MET A 1 17.49 63.63 -5.73
C MET A 1 18.30 62.40 -5.37
N SER A 2 18.78 62.31 -4.14
CA SER A 2 19.54 61.15 -3.66
C SER A 2 18.58 60.01 -3.34
N THR A 3 18.72 58.89 -4.05
CA THR A 3 18.07 57.62 -3.70
C THR A 3 18.67 57.11 -2.38
N LEU A 4 17.86 57.15 -1.32
CA LEU A 4 18.15 56.50 -0.05
C LEU A 4 18.21 54.97 -0.26
N SER A 5 19.42 54.41 -0.33
CA SER A 5 19.62 52.97 -0.18
C SER A 5 19.58 52.63 1.31
N LEU A 6 18.39 52.28 1.82
CA LEU A 6 18.15 51.97 3.23
C LEU A 6 18.55 50.55 3.66
N ALA A 7 18.97 49.68 2.73
CA ALA A 7 19.35 48.30 3.05
C ALA A 7 20.86 48.11 2.97
N ARG A 8 21.49 47.66 4.07
CA ARG A 8 22.81 47.03 4.02
C ARG A 8 22.66 45.65 3.37
N ALA A 9 23.58 45.32 2.47
CA ALA A 9 23.68 43.95 1.94
C ALA A 9 23.87 42.97 3.11
N THR A 10 23.06 41.90 3.12
CA THR A 10 23.13 40.81 4.09
C THR A 10 22.96 39.49 3.36
N GLU A 11 23.66 38.46 3.83
CA GLU A 11 23.55 37.09 3.33
C GLU A 11 22.38 36.33 3.96
N VAL A 12 21.56 37.00 4.78
CA VAL A 12 20.37 36.43 5.38
C VAL A 12 19.23 36.41 4.36
N ALA A 13 18.61 35.24 4.19
CA ALA A 13 17.46 35.08 3.30
C ALA A 13 16.25 35.91 3.75
N SER A 14 15.77 36.77 2.84
CA SER A 14 14.56 37.56 3.08
C SER A 14 13.29 36.69 3.19
N PRO A 15 12.21 37.19 3.82
CA PRO A 15 10.93 36.47 3.88
C PRO A 15 10.37 36.09 2.50
N LEU A 16 10.54 36.97 1.50
CA LEU A 16 10.12 36.69 0.13
C LEU A 16 10.93 35.54 -0.47
N LEU A 17 12.24 35.52 -0.26
CA LEU A 17 13.10 34.44 -0.74
C LEU A 17 12.72 33.10 -0.10
N ARG A 18 12.45 33.09 1.21
CA ARG A 18 11.94 31.92 1.95
C ARG A 18 10.56 31.45 1.44
N LEU A 19 9.72 32.35 0.97
CA LEU A 19 8.42 32.01 0.39
C LEU A 19 8.55 31.36 -1.00
N ILE A 20 9.37 31.93 -1.88
CA ILE A 20 9.45 31.47 -3.28
C ILE A 20 10.45 30.33 -3.49
N ALA A 21 11.42 30.15 -2.60
CA ALA A 21 12.44 29.11 -2.69
C ALA A 21 12.82 28.55 -1.31
N PRO A 22 11.86 27.97 -0.57
CA PRO A 22 12.04 27.60 0.84
C PRO A 22 13.25 26.69 1.09
N ALA A 23 13.41 25.64 0.28
CA ALA A 23 14.49 24.67 0.42
C ALA A 23 15.88 25.21 0.03
N TYR A 24 15.96 26.36 -0.64
CA TYR A 24 17.22 26.92 -1.15
C TYR A 24 17.52 28.31 -0.60
N ALA A 25 16.66 28.84 0.27
CA ALA A 25 16.65 30.27 0.61
C ALA A 25 18.01 30.75 1.14
N ASP A 26 18.65 29.97 2.01
CA ASP A 26 19.93 30.36 2.62
C ASP A 26 21.09 30.29 1.60
N VAL A 27 21.12 29.26 0.74
CA VAL A 27 22.14 29.15 -0.34
C VAL A 27 21.98 30.29 -1.35
N LEU A 28 20.74 30.60 -1.74
CA LEU A 28 20.45 31.69 -2.66
C LEU A 28 20.80 33.07 -2.06
N ALA A 29 20.66 33.23 -0.74
CA ALA A 29 21.01 34.47 -0.06
C ALA A 29 22.53 34.70 0.01
N ALA A 30 23.33 33.64 0.07
CA ALA A 30 24.78 33.70 -0.06
C ALA A 30 25.22 34.05 -1.50
N LEU A 31 24.54 33.49 -2.52
CA LEU A 31 24.84 33.77 -3.93
C LEU A 31 24.45 35.19 -4.36
N TRP A 32 23.33 35.70 -3.82
CA TRP A 32 22.86 37.05 -4.08
C TRP A 32 22.49 37.70 -2.75
N PRO A 33 23.35 38.55 -2.17
CA PRO A 33 23.00 39.29 -0.96
C PRO A 33 21.71 40.11 -1.13
N ALA A 34 21.03 40.39 -0.02
CA ALA A 34 19.80 41.18 -0.02
C ALA A 34 19.99 42.49 -0.80
N PRO A 35 19.03 42.87 -1.68
CA PRO A 35 17.64 42.36 -1.75
C PRO A 35 17.41 41.16 -2.67
N HIS A 36 18.44 40.39 -3.03
CA HIS A 36 18.35 39.18 -3.87
C HIS A 36 17.74 39.45 -5.26
N THR A 37 17.83 40.70 -5.76
CA THR A 37 17.09 41.18 -6.93
C THR A 37 17.27 40.28 -8.16
N ALA A 38 18.51 39.91 -8.47
CA ALA A 38 18.82 39.13 -9.68
C ALA A 38 18.08 37.79 -9.72
N PHE A 39 17.84 37.14 -8.57
CA PHE A 39 17.05 35.92 -8.50
C PHE A 39 15.55 36.23 -8.48
N VAL A 40 15.11 37.13 -7.60
CA VAL A 40 13.67 37.41 -7.37
C VAL A 40 12.98 37.96 -8.62
N THR A 41 13.66 38.77 -9.42
CA THR A 41 13.10 39.35 -10.66
C THR A 41 13.33 38.48 -11.89
N ALA A 42 14.07 37.38 -11.77
CA ALA A 42 14.28 36.48 -12.90
C ALA A 42 12.96 35.77 -13.28
N PRO A 43 12.76 35.47 -14.58
CA PRO A 43 11.62 34.68 -15.02
C PRO A 43 11.48 33.37 -14.24
N THR A 44 10.26 32.88 -14.06
CA THR A 44 9.97 31.68 -13.26
C THR A 44 10.77 30.46 -13.72
N ALA A 45 10.82 30.19 -15.03
CA ALA A 45 11.64 29.12 -15.59
C ALA A 45 13.14 29.25 -15.25
N ARG A 46 13.63 30.48 -15.09
CA ARG A 46 15.02 30.75 -14.70
C ARG A 46 15.28 30.44 -13.24
N ARG A 47 14.39 30.88 -12.35
CA ARG A 47 14.45 30.55 -10.93
C ARG A 47 14.43 29.03 -10.73
N HIS A 48 13.54 28.33 -11.43
CA HIS A 48 13.49 26.86 -11.41
C HIS A 48 14.76 26.21 -11.94
N LEU A 49 15.37 26.73 -13.00
CA LEU A 49 16.62 26.18 -13.52
C LEU A 49 17.79 26.31 -12.52
N ILE A 50 17.85 27.44 -11.80
CA ILE A 50 18.84 27.63 -10.72
C ILE A 50 18.58 26.64 -9.58
N CYS A 51 17.34 26.52 -9.12
CA CYS A 51 16.99 25.56 -8.08
C CYS A 51 17.21 24.10 -8.52
N LEU A 52 16.98 23.79 -9.80
CA LEU A 52 17.29 22.47 -10.38
C LEU A 52 18.80 22.20 -10.37
N MET A 53 19.62 23.19 -10.73
CA MET A 53 21.09 23.08 -10.64
C MET A 53 21.52 22.77 -9.21
N LEU A 54 20.98 23.51 -8.23
CA LEU A 54 21.24 23.25 -6.81
C LEU A 54 20.73 21.88 -6.40
N ALA A 55 19.53 21.47 -6.81
CA ALA A 55 18.95 20.17 -6.46
C ALA A 55 19.76 18.97 -6.97
N LEU A 56 20.46 19.12 -8.09
CA LEU A 56 21.22 18.03 -8.69
C LEU A 56 22.55 17.77 -7.98
N GLU A 57 23.05 18.69 -7.13
CA GLU A 57 24.34 18.62 -6.39
C GLU A 57 25.33 17.61 -7.00
N LEU A 58 25.79 17.92 -8.22
CA LEU A 58 26.70 17.04 -8.93
C LEU A 58 28.10 17.35 -8.42
N ASP A 59 28.54 16.60 -7.40
CA ASP A 59 29.88 16.66 -6.76
C ASP A 59 31.07 16.65 -7.75
N HIS A 60 30.82 16.38 -9.04
CA HIS A 60 31.84 16.16 -10.07
C HIS A 60 31.66 17.03 -11.33
N ARG A 61 30.84 18.09 -11.32
CA ARG A 61 30.76 19.04 -12.44
C ARG A 61 31.57 20.31 -12.19
N GLU A 62 32.11 20.87 -13.26
CA GLU A 62 32.70 22.22 -13.22
C GLU A 62 31.67 23.22 -12.67
N PRO A 63 32.11 24.21 -11.87
CA PRO A 63 31.22 25.24 -11.35
C PRO A 63 30.49 25.93 -12.50
N VAL A 64 29.15 25.90 -12.47
CA VAL A 64 28.33 26.59 -13.46
C VAL A 64 28.22 28.05 -13.07
N ASP A 65 28.66 28.96 -13.94
CA ASP A 65 28.50 30.41 -13.72
C ASP A 65 27.02 30.79 -13.74
N VAL A 66 26.53 31.22 -12.58
CA VAL A 66 25.13 31.60 -12.38
C VAL A 66 24.77 32.87 -13.16
N THR A 67 25.74 33.73 -13.46
CA THR A 67 25.56 34.91 -14.32
C THR A 67 25.29 34.48 -15.75
N GLN A 68 26.06 33.51 -16.24
CA GLN A 68 25.86 32.89 -17.55
C GLN A 68 24.51 32.17 -17.63
N LEU A 69 24.08 31.52 -16.53
CA LEU A 69 22.72 31.02 -16.43
C LEU A 69 21.77 32.18 -16.67
N LEU A 70 21.70 33.21 -15.82
CA LEU A 70 20.72 34.29 -15.99
C LEU A 70 20.69 34.95 -17.39
N ALA A 71 21.84 35.12 -18.04
CA ALA A 71 21.95 35.83 -19.32
C ALA A 71 21.67 34.98 -20.58
N ALA A 72 21.98 33.68 -20.57
CA ALA A 72 21.90 32.86 -21.79
C ALA A 72 20.44 32.52 -22.17
N PRO A 73 20.16 32.25 -23.48
CA PRO A 73 18.89 31.67 -23.90
C PRO A 73 18.57 30.39 -23.12
N LEU A 74 17.33 30.23 -22.65
CA LEU A 74 16.94 29.16 -21.71
C LEU A 74 17.41 27.77 -22.16
N ARG A 75 17.21 27.43 -23.44
CA ARG A 75 17.66 26.15 -24.01
C ARG A 75 19.16 25.91 -23.86
N LYS A 76 20.00 26.93 -24.03
CA LYS A 76 21.46 26.80 -23.86
C LYS A 76 21.80 26.58 -22.39
N ALA A 77 21.16 27.33 -21.49
CA ALA A 77 21.47 27.19 -20.08
C ALA A 77 20.94 25.90 -19.45
N VAL A 78 19.83 25.35 -19.93
CA VAL A 78 19.39 24.01 -19.53
C VAL A 78 20.50 22.99 -19.79
N ARG A 79 21.21 23.09 -20.91
CA ARG A 79 22.35 22.21 -21.25
C ARG A 79 23.59 22.45 -20.39
N LEU A 80 23.75 23.64 -19.82
CA LEU A 80 24.83 23.89 -18.85
C LEU A 80 24.56 23.16 -17.52
N VAL A 81 23.28 23.01 -17.15
CA VAL A 81 22.88 22.37 -15.89
C VAL A 81 22.72 20.86 -16.03
N VAL A 82 22.08 20.38 -17.11
CA VAL A 82 21.79 18.97 -17.34
C VAL A 82 22.32 18.58 -18.72
N ASP A 83 23.23 17.60 -18.76
CA ASP A 83 23.79 17.09 -20.01
C ASP A 83 24.00 15.56 -19.91
N PRO A 84 23.40 14.74 -20.79
CA PRO A 84 22.43 15.12 -21.82
C PRO A 84 21.13 15.68 -21.22
N ALA A 85 20.66 16.83 -21.73
CA ALA A 85 19.39 17.42 -21.30
C ALA A 85 18.20 16.60 -21.82
N PRO A 86 17.28 16.13 -20.96
CA PRO A 86 16.08 15.44 -21.40
C PRO A 86 15.22 16.31 -22.32
N ASP A 87 14.66 15.67 -23.35
CA ASP A 87 13.76 16.35 -24.29
C ASP A 87 12.52 16.88 -23.57
N GLY A 88 12.27 18.18 -23.76
CA GLY A 88 11.14 18.87 -23.16
C GLY A 88 11.42 19.52 -21.80
N LEU A 89 12.60 19.35 -21.20
CA LEU A 89 12.95 20.00 -19.92
C LEU A 89 12.79 21.53 -19.96
N CYS A 90 13.24 22.18 -21.04
CA CYS A 90 13.06 23.62 -21.24
C CYS A 90 11.57 24.03 -21.15
N ARG A 91 10.67 23.30 -21.82
CA ARG A 91 9.22 23.57 -21.78
C ARG A 91 8.59 23.20 -20.44
N ALA A 92 9.12 22.17 -19.77
CA ALA A 92 8.64 21.79 -18.44
C ALA A 92 8.90 22.90 -17.43
N LEU A 93 10.11 23.48 -17.45
CA LEU A 93 10.49 24.62 -16.59
C LEU A 93 9.59 25.85 -16.78
N GLU A 94 9.13 26.09 -18.01
CA GLU A 94 8.18 27.17 -18.34
C GLU A 94 6.75 26.91 -17.81
N ARG A 95 6.43 25.67 -17.43
CA ARG A 95 5.10 25.26 -16.97
C ARG A 95 5.05 24.98 -15.47
N LEU A 96 6.14 25.24 -14.76
CA LEU A 96 6.17 25.13 -13.31
C LEU A 96 5.47 26.34 -12.68
N GLY A 97 5.02 26.20 -11.44
CA GLY A 97 4.43 27.29 -10.66
C GLY A 97 5.47 28.33 -10.22
N GLU A 98 5.09 29.28 -9.37
CA GLU A 98 6.00 30.36 -8.95
C GLU A 98 6.98 29.98 -7.83
N ILE A 99 6.69 28.87 -7.14
CA ILE A 99 7.40 28.41 -5.95
C ILE A 99 8.33 27.26 -6.34
N ALA A 100 9.61 27.38 -6.00
CA ALA A 100 10.60 26.34 -6.22
C ALA A 100 10.27 25.08 -5.42
N TRP A 101 10.54 23.93 -6.03
CA TRP A 101 10.23 22.64 -5.42
C TRP A 101 11.35 22.09 -4.55
N GLU A 102 11.04 21.08 -3.76
CA GLU A 102 12.04 20.30 -3.04
C GLU A 102 13.06 19.63 -4.00
N PRO A 103 14.32 19.43 -3.58
CA PRO A 103 15.35 18.84 -4.44
C PRO A 103 14.95 17.51 -5.07
N ARG A 104 14.27 16.65 -4.30
CA ARG A 104 13.80 15.34 -4.77
C ARG A 104 12.83 15.45 -5.95
N ASP A 105 11.98 16.47 -5.95
CA ASP A 105 10.93 16.63 -6.97
C ASP A 105 11.55 17.09 -8.29
N TYR A 106 12.59 17.92 -8.25
CA TYR A 106 13.37 18.26 -9.45
C TYR A 106 14.10 17.05 -10.04
N ARG A 107 14.73 16.22 -9.20
CA ARG A 107 15.38 14.97 -9.65
C ARG A 107 14.37 14.02 -10.28
N GLY A 108 13.21 13.84 -9.63
CA GLY A 108 12.09 13.07 -10.17
C GLY A 108 11.62 13.61 -11.53
N LEU A 109 11.47 14.93 -11.68
CA LEU A 109 11.09 15.55 -12.96
C LEU A 109 12.10 15.22 -14.07
N VAL A 110 13.40 15.35 -13.80
CA VAL A 110 14.46 15.03 -14.78
C VAL A 110 14.42 13.55 -15.17
N ALA A 111 14.31 12.65 -14.18
CA ALA A 111 14.22 11.21 -14.41
C ALA A 111 12.98 10.83 -15.25
N LEU A 112 11.81 11.39 -14.93
CA LEU A 112 10.57 11.16 -15.66
C LEU A 112 10.61 11.71 -17.10
N LEU A 113 11.32 12.81 -17.35
CA LEU A 113 11.47 13.34 -18.71
C LEU A 113 12.42 12.52 -19.58
N ALA A 114 13.31 11.72 -18.97
CA ALA A 114 14.17 10.78 -19.67
C ALA A 114 13.44 9.49 -20.09
N ASP A 115 12.30 9.17 -19.47
CA ASP A 115 11.45 8.03 -19.83
C ASP A 115 10.34 8.47 -20.81
N PRO A 116 10.26 7.91 -22.04
CA PRO A 116 9.31 8.33 -23.06
C PRO A 116 7.84 8.35 -22.63
N ALA A 117 7.41 7.39 -21.79
CA ALA A 117 6.01 7.26 -21.39
C ALA A 117 5.53 8.41 -20.48
N PRO A 118 6.12 8.64 -19.29
CA PRO A 118 5.78 9.78 -18.45
C PRO A 118 6.14 11.13 -19.09
N ALA A 119 7.19 11.20 -19.92
CA ALA A 119 7.51 12.42 -20.66
C ALA A 119 6.36 12.88 -21.56
N LYS A 120 5.65 11.96 -22.23
CA LYS A 120 4.48 12.31 -23.05
C LYS A 120 3.38 12.97 -22.22
N THR A 121 3.11 12.47 -21.03
CA THR A 121 2.11 13.02 -20.10
C THR A 121 2.49 14.42 -19.66
N LEU A 122 3.74 14.62 -19.20
CA LEU A 122 4.23 15.92 -18.74
C LEU A 122 4.29 16.95 -19.87
N ARG A 123 4.66 16.53 -21.09
CA ARG A 123 4.72 17.42 -22.28
C ARG A 123 3.36 17.96 -22.73
N HIS A 124 2.24 17.32 -22.37
CA HIS A 124 0.91 17.82 -22.70
C HIS A 124 0.23 18.57 -21.55
N ALA A 125 0.80 18.55 -20.34
CA ALA A 125 0.25 19.26 -19.20
C ALA A 125 0.34 20.79 -19.41
N VAL A 126 -0.73 21.53 -19.14
CA VAL A 126 -0.72 23.01 -19.21
C VAL A 126 0.17 23.60 -18.10
N GLN A 127 0.08 23.00 -16.91
CA GLN A 127 0.90 23.30 -15.75
C GLN A 127 1.40 21.97 -15.18
N ILE A 128 2.66 21.93 -14.73
CA ILE A 128 3.23 20.77 -14.05
C ILE A 128 3.38 21.13 -12.57
N THR A 129 2.91 20.25 -11.70
CA THR A 129 2.98 20.42 -10.23
C THR A 129 3.93 19.39 -9.61
N SER A 130 4.49 19.71 -8.44
CA SER A 130 5.32 18.77 -7.68
C SER A 130 4.55 17.52 -7.31
N ALA A 131 3.28 17.66 -6.91
CA ALA A 131 2.41 16.52 -6.61
C ALA A 131 2.24 15.59 -7.82
N GLN A 132 2.08 16.12 -9.04
CA GLN A 132 2.01 15.30 -10.25
C GLN A 132 3.31 14.51 -10.48
N VAL A 133 4.46 15.14 -10.27
CA VAL A 133 5.77 14.50 -10.38
C VAL A 133 5.94 13.41 -9.32
N GLN A 134 5.63 13.71 -8.06
CA GLN A 134 5.70 12.75 -6.95
C GLN A 134 4.79 11.54 -7.19
N THR A 135 3.56 11.75 -7.67
CA THR A 135 2.64 10.66 -8.02
C THR A 135 3.22 9.77 -9.12
N LEU A 136 3.75 10.36 -10.20
CA LEU A 136 4.35 9.58 -11.30
C LEU A 136 5.59 8.82 -10.84
N ASP A 137 6.48 9.49 -10.09
CA ASP A 137 7.73 8.90 -9.62
C ASP A 137 7.48 7.69 -8.71
N ALA A 138 6.49 7.79 -7.82
CA ALA A 138 6.10 6.71 -6.92
C ALA A 138 5.45 5.51 -7.63
N LEU A 139 4.73 5.72 -8.74
CA LEU A 139 4.06 4.61 -9.45
C LEU A 139 5.07 3.71 -10.16
N PRO A 140 5.02 2.37 -9.98
CA PRO A 140 5.79 1.43 -10.77
C PRO A 140 5.53 1.59 -12.28
N ARG A 141 6.54 1.32 -13.11
CA ARG A 141 6.44 1.47 -14.58
C ARG A 141 5.22 0.76 -15.18
N PRO A 142 4.90 -0.50 -14.84
CA PRO A 142 3.69 -1.16 -15.35
C PRO A 142 2.40 -0.37 -15.06
N LEU A 143 2.31 0.26 -13.88
CA LEU A 143 1.14 1.07 -13.49
C LEU A 143 1.10 2.44 -14.17
N ARG A 144 2.26 3.02 -14.49
CA ARG A 144 2.34 4.24 -15.30
C ARG A 144 1.86 3.99 -16.73
N ASP A 145 2.23 2.85 -17.30
CA ASP A 145 2.00 2.52 -18.71
C ASP A 145 0.52 2.24 -19.03
N VAL A 146 -0.26 1.69 -18.10
CA VAL A 146 -1.72 1.46 -18.30
C VAL A 146 -2.51 2.77 -18.44
N GLY A 147 -1.93 3.90 -18.01
CA GLY A 147 -2.58 5.20 -18.04
C GLY A 147 -3.76 5.32 -17.08
N GLY A 148 -4.24 6.55 -16.86
CA GLY A 148 -5.44 6.84 -16.07
C GLY A 148 -5.31 6.69 -14.54
N VAL A 149 -4.45 5.79 -14.04
CA VAL A 149 -4.20 5.61 -12.59
C VAL A 149 -3.70 6.89 -11.95
N MET A 150 -2.66 7.51 -12.53
CA MET A 150 -2.06 8.76 -12.05
C MET A 150 -3.09 9.88 -11.85
N VAL A 151 -4.12 9.97 -12.70
CA VAL A 151 -5.13 11.05 -12.64
C VAL A 151 -6.06 10.90 -11.42
N ARG A 152 -6.08 9.72 -10.80
CA ARG A 152 -7.04 9.37 -9.74
C ARG A 152 -6.41 9.31 -8.36
N VAL A 153 -5.08 9.42 -8.25
CA VAL A 153 -4.36 9.13 -7.00
C VAL A 153 -3.46 10.28 -6.56
N THR A 154 -3.36 10.46 -5.25
CA THR A 154 -2.39 11.37 -4.62
C THR A 154 -1.00 10.72 -4.54
N PRO A 155 0.06 11.49 -4.22
CA PRO A 155 1.40 10.92 -4.05
C PRO A 155 1.46 9.79 -3.03
N GLY A 156 0.82 9.95 -1.86
CA GLY A 156 0.78 8.89 -0.84
C GLY A 156 0.04 7.65 -1.30
N GLN A 157 -1.05 7.82 -2.05
CA GLN A 157 -1.80 6.73 -2.66
C GLN A 157 -1.00 5.98 -3.74
N ALA A 158 -0.22 6.69 -4.54
CA ALA A 158 0.72 6.08 -5.49
C ALA A 158 1.81 5.27 -4.79
N GLY A 159 2.35 5.77 -3.68
CA GLY A 159 3.29 5.03 -2.82
C GLY A 159 2.69 3.71 -2.32
N LEU A 160 1.46 3.75 -1.79
CA LEU A 160 0.77 2.54 -1.34
C LEU A 160 0.53 1.54 -2.48
N LEU A 161 0.19 2.01 -3.68
CA LEU A 161 0.07 1.15 -4.86
C LEU A 161 1.41 0.52 -5.27
N ALA A 162 2.52 1.24 -5.09
CA ALA A 162 3.85 0.74 -5.35
C ALA A 162 4.24 -0.39 -4.38
N GLU A 163 3.95 -0.20 -3.09
CA GLU A 163 4.13 -1.24 -2.07
C GLU A 163 3.27 -2.47 -2.39
N ALA A 164 2.00 -2.25 -2.73
CA ALA A 164 1.09 -3.34 -3.09
C ALA A 164 1.57 -4.13 -4.30
N HIS A 165 1.99 -3.42 -5.37
CA HIS A 165 2.57 -4.03 -6.55
C HIS A 165 3.82 -4.86 -6.22
N ALA A 166 4.73 -4.34 -5.39
CA ALA A 166 5.94 -5.04 -4.99
C ALA A 166 5.64 -6.34 -4.22
N LEU A 167 4.63 -6.34 -3.35
CA LEU A 167 4.19 -7.55 -2.65
C LEU A 167 3.55 -8.57 -3.59
N LEU A 168 2.64 -8.13 -4.46
CA LEU A 168 1.97 -9.01 -5.41
C LEU A 168 2.93 -9.61 -6.44
N ALA A 169 3.95 -8.86 -6.89
CA ALA A 169 4.99 -9.35 -7.78
C ALA A 169 5.85 -10.48 -7.18
N ARG A 170 5.91 -10.60 -5.85
CA ARG A 170 6.58 -11.73 -5.17
C ARG A 170 5.73 -12.98 -5.10
N ARG A 171 4.40 -12.84 -5.19
CA ARG A 171 3.43 -13.93 -5.02
C ARG A 171 2.88 -14.45 -6.35
N LEU A 172 2.69 -13.57 -7.33
CA LEU A 172 2.01 -13.86 -8.58
C LEU A 172 3.01 -14.03 -9.73
N PRO A 173 2.74 -14.95 -10.67
CA PRO A 173 3.42 -14.96 -11.97
C PRO A 173 3.27 -13.63 -12.71
N GLU A 174 4.26 -13.26 -13.52
CA GLU A 174 4.32 -11.96 -14.22
C GLU A 174 3.13 -11.72 -15.15
N ASP A 175 2.69 -12.74 -15.88
CA ASP A 175 1.53 -12.67 -16.78
C ASP A 175 0.21 -12.43 -16.03
N VAL A 176 0.04 -13.09 -14.88
CA VAL A 176 -1.11 -12.90 -14.01
C VAL A 176 -1.11 -11.48 -13.43
N LEU A 177 0.04 -11.01 -12.94
CA LEU A 177 0.17 -9.65 -12.42
C LEU A 177 -0.14 -8.60 -13.51
N ALA A 178 0.36 -8.78 -14.73
CA ALA A 178 0.07 -7.89 -15.85
C ALA A 178 -1.43 -7.82 -16.16
N GLN A 179 -2.15 -8.95 -16.10
CA GLN A 179 -3.61 -8.97 -16.25
C GLN A 179 -4.33 -8.19 -15.14
N ARG A 180 -3.87 -8.29 -13.88
CA ARG A 180 -4.42 -7.52 -12.75
C ARG A 180 -4.20 -6.02 -12.95
N ILE A 181 -2.98 -5.63 -13.30
CA ILE A 181 -2.61 -4.24 -13.58
C ILE A 181 -3.46 -3.65 -14.72
N ALA A 182 -3.70 -4.42 -15.78
CA ALA A 182 -4.60 -4.01 -16.87
C ALA A 182 -6.05 -3.79 -16.39
N ALA A 183 -6.54 -4.62 -15.45
CA ALA A 183 -7.86 -4.43 -14.85
C ALA A 183 -7.90 -3.19 -13.95
N TRP A 184 -6.86 -2.95 -13.14
CA TRP A 184 -6.73 -1.78 -12.29
C TRP A 184 -6.77 -0.47 -13.10
N GLY A 185 -6.10 -0.42 -14.26
CA GLY A 185 -6.13 0.75 -15.15
C GLY A 185 -7.55 1.13 -15.62
N ARG A 186 -8.44 0.14 -15.77
CA ARG A 186 -9.84 0.30 -16.18
C ARG A 186 -10.80 0.69 -15.05
N ALA A 187 -10.34 0.79 -13.81
CA ALA A 187 -11.20 1.16 -12.69
C ALA A 187 -11.85 2.54 -12.89
N ALA A 188 -13.15 2.66 -12.62
CA ALA A 188 -13.91 3.89 -12.86
C ALA A 188 -13.57 5.04 -11.89
N SER A 189 -13.03 4.72 -10.70
CA SER A 189 -12.71 5.68 -9.65
C SER A 189 -11.54 5.22 -8.80
N ALA A 190 -10.97 6.12 -7.99
CA ALA A 190 -9.94 5.77 -7.02
C ALA A 190 -10.42 4.69 -6.02
N LYS A 191 -11.66 4.83 -5.52
CA LYS A 191 -12.26 3.84 -4.60
C LYS A 191 -12.34 2.45 -5.25
N ALA A 192 -12.80 2.37 -6.51
CA ALA A 192 -12.88 1.11 -7.23
C ALA A 192 -11.49 0.49 -7.48
N LEU A 193 -10.50 1.33 -7.80
CA LEU A 193 -9.10 0.90 -7.96
C LEU A 193 -8.58 0.25 -6.67
N PHE A 194 -8.68 0.94 -5.53
CA PHE A 194 -8.18 0.42 -4.26
C PHE A 194 -8.91 -0.84 -3.81
N HIS A 195 -10.21 -0.97 -4.09
CA HIS A 195 -10.95 -2.19 -3.81
C HIS A 195 -10.44 -3.37 -4.66
N LEU A 196 -10.19 -3.17 -5.95
CA LEU A 196 -9.64 -4.22 -6.83
C LEU A 196 -8.25 -4.67 -6.38
N VAL A 197 -7.38 -3.70 -6.04
CA VAL A 197 -6.03 -4.01 -5.55
C VAL A 197 -6.12 -4.79 -4.23
N ALA A 198 -6.96 -4.35 -3.29
CA ALA A 198 -7.16 -5.05 -2.01
C ALA A 198 -7.73 -6.47 -2.20
N ASP A 199 -8.65 -6.66 -3.15
CA ASP A 199 -9.21 -7.97 -3.48
C ASP A 199 -8.13 -8.94 -3.96
N ASP A 200 -7.09 -8.47 -4.67
CA ASP A 200 -5.98 -9.32 -5.14
C ASP A 200 -5.05 -9.81 -4.00
N PHE A 201 -5.10 -9.19 -2.82
CA PHE A 201 -4.39 -9.68 -1.63
C PHE A 201 -5.08 -10.86 -0.96
N ARG A 202 -6.40 -11.02 -1.17
CA ARG A 202 -7.15 -12.10 -0.52
C ARG A 202 -6.52 -13.46 -0.86
N HIS A 203 -6.32 -14.28 0.17
CA HIS A 203 -5.94 -15.67 -0.03
C HIS A 203 -7.09 -16.40 -0.74
N GLN A 204 -6.78 -17.49 -1.45
CA GLN A 204 -7.84 -18.42 -1.82
C GLN A 204 -8.25 -19.18 -0.56
N LEU A 205 -9.55 -19.43 -0.38
CA LEU A 205 -9.99 -20.34 0.67
C LEU A 205 -9.22 -21.66 0.53
N PRO A 206 -8.72 -22.22 1.63
CA PRO A 206 -8.09 -23.53 1.57
C PRO A 206 -9.09 -24.54 1.00
N LYS A 207 -8.58 -25.52 0.24
CA LYS A 207 -9.41 -26.67 -0.12
C LYS A 207 -9.83 -27.36 1.19
N PRO A 208 -11.13 -27.59 1.43
CA PRO A 208 -11.58 -28.26 2.64
C PRO A 208 -10.93 -29.66 2.74
N PRO A 209 -10.54 -30.13 3.94
CA PRO A 209 -9.88 -31.42 4.13
C PRO A 209 -10.71 -32.61 3.63
N HIS A 210 -12.03 -32.44 3.59
CA HIS A 210 -12.99 -33.44 3.17
C HIS A 210 -14.12 -32.79 2.35
N PRO A 211 -14.67 -33.43 1.30
CA PRO A 211 -15.75 -32.87 0.48
C PRO A 211 -17.10 -32.70 1.21
N GLY A 212 -17.16 -32.97 2.52
CA GLY A 212 -18.39 -33.05 3.30
C GLY A 212 -19.02 -34.44 3.33
N THR A 213 -20.19 -34.52 3.97
CA THR A 213 -21.02 -35.71 4.17
C THR A 213 -22.49 -35.32 3.99
N GLU A 214 -23.42 -36.25 4.18
CA GLU A 214 -24.86 -35.94 4.17
C GLU A 214 -25.27 -34.96 5.29
N ARG A 215 -24.48 -34.88 6.36
CA ARG A 215 -24.75 -34.03 7.53
C ARG A 215 -23.90 -32.77 7.57
N LEU A 216 -22.81 -32.73 6.80
CA LEU A 216 -21.81 -31.68 6.89
C LEU A 216 -21.41 -31.19 5.50
N ARG A 217 -21.68 -29.92 5.19
CA ARG A 217 -21.41 -29.33 3.87
C ARG A 217 -20.28 -28.29 3.93
N PRO A 218 -19.21 -28.40 3.11
CA PRO A 218 -18.17 -27.38 3.06
C PRO A 218 -18.68 -26.08 2.42
N LEU A 219 -18.23 -24.94 2.93
CA LEU A 219 -18.50 -23.61 2.38
C LEU A 219 -17.27 -23.15 1.57
N GLU A 220 -17.20 -23.58 0.31
CA GLU A 220 -16.00 -23.45 -0.52
C GLU A 220 -15.78 -22.05 -1.14
N THR A 221 -16.74 -21.13 -0.97
CA THR A 221 -16.65 -19.77 -1.54
C THR A 221 -16.94 -18.71 -0.50
N ALA A 222 -16.30 -17.55 -0.64
CA ALA A 222 -16.58 -16.39 0.21
C ALA A 222 -18.06 -15.98 0.15
N ALA A 223 -18.73 -16.20 -0.99
CA ALA A 223 -20.17 -15.97 -1.13
C ALA A 223 -20.99 -16.94 -0.26
N ALA A 224 -20.66 -18.23 -0.25
CA ALA A 224 -21.31 -19.24 0.58
C ALA A 224 -21.09 -18.96 2.08
N ILE A 225 -19.88 -18.55 2.46
CA ILE A 225 -19.56 -18.15 3.84
C ILE A 225 -20.38 -16.93 4.27
N ARG A 226 -20.46 -15.88 3.44
CA ARG A 226 -21.29 -14.69 3.74
C ARG A 226 -22.78 -15.00 3.80
N ASP A 227 -23.27 -15.92 2.97
CA ASP A 227 -24.65 -16.37 3.04
C ASP A 227 -24.95 -17.11 4.34
N ALA A 228 -24.11 -18.08 4.71
CA ALA A 228 -24.20 -18.76 5.99
C ALA A 228 -24.14 -17.76 7.16
N ALA A 229 -23.23 -16.79 7.12
CA ALA A 229 -23.13 -15.76 8.15
C ALA A 229 -24.44 -15.00 8.36
N ARG A 230 -25.13 -14.66 7.26
CA ARG A 230 -26.43 -13.99 7.30
C ARG A 230 -27.52 -14.90 7.88
N ARG A 231 -27.56 -16.17 7.47
CA ARG A 231 -28.56 -17.15 7.94
C ARG A 231 -28.40 -17.48 9.41
N TYR A 232 -27.16 -17.65 9.88
CA TYR A 232 -26.85 -17.96 11.27
C TYR A 232 -26.71 -16.71 12.16
N ARG A 233 -26.77 -15.49 11.59
CA ARG A 233 -26.62 -14.22 12.33
C ARG A 233 -25.40 -14.24 13.26
N ASN A 234 -24.30 -14.80 12.77
CA ASN A 234 -23.07 -15.00 13.53
C ASN A 234 -21.94 -14.13 12.97
N CYS A 235 -20.80 -14.12 13.66
CA CYS A 235 -19.66 -13.25 13.29
C CYS A 235 -18.92 -13.71 12.01
N LEU A 236 -19.39 -14.76 11.34
CA LEU A 236 -18.73 -15.34 10.16
C LEU A 236 -18.59 -14.35 8.99
N ALA A 237 -19.41 -13.30 8.93
CA ALA A 237 -19.36 -12.28 7.88
C ALA A 237 -18.07 -11.44 7.95
N ASP A 238 -17.65 -11.09 9.17
CA ASP A 238 -16.42 -10.36 9.46
C ASP A 238 -15.20 -11.31 9.53
N TYR A 239 -15.46 -12.62 9.55
CA TYR A 239 -14.47 -13.68 9.70
C TYR A 239 -13.95 -14.26 8.38
N VAL A 240 -14.49 -13.86 7.23
CA VAL A 240 -14.03 -14.37 5.93
C VAL A 240 -12.54 -14.09 5.72
N ASP A 241 -12.08 -12.89 6.11
CA ASP A 241 -10.66 -12.53 5.99
C ASP A 241 -9.80 -13.30 7.01
N TYR A 242 -10.30 -13.58 8.22
CA TYR A 242 -9.63 -14.45 9.20
C TYR A 242 -9.50 -15.90 8.70
N ALA A 243 -10.58 -16.48 8.18
CA ALA A 243 -10.57 -17.84 7.65
C ALA A 243 -9.60 -17.98 6.46
N LEU A 244 -9.46 -16.92 5.67
CA LEU A 244 -8.49 -16.84 4.59
C LEU A 244 -7.04 -16.81 5.11
N ASP A 245 -6.75 -15.98 6.11
CA ASP A 245 -5.39 -15.81 6.64
C ASP A 245 -4.94 -17.01 7.49
N HIS A 246 -5.85 -17.63 8.25
CA HIS A 246 -5.57 -18.83 9.04
C HIS A 246 -5.74 -20.13 8.26
N ARG A 247 -6.07 -20.04 6.97
CA ARG A 247 -6.34 -21.20 6.10
C ARG A 247 -7.36 -22.14 6.75
N ALA A 248 -8.40 -21.59 7.37
CA ALA A 248 -9.49 -22.33 7.96
C ALA A 248 -10.48 -22.81 6.89
N ALA A 249 -10.97 -24.03 7.04
CA ALA A 249 -12.08 -24.55 6.25
C ALA A 249 -13.36 -24.45 7.08
N ILE A 250 -14.41 -23.91 6.48
CA ILE A 250 -15.70 -23.72 7.12
C ILE A 250 -16.69 -24.76 6.61
N TYR A 251 -17.39 -25.41 7.52
CA TYR A 251 -18.44 -26.36 7.25
C TYR A 251 -19.76 -25.92 7.87
N GLU A 252 -20.86 -26.36 7.27
CA GLU A 252 -22.19 -26.21 7.80
C GLU A 252 -22.74 -27.58 8.22
N TRP A 253 -23.11 -27.71 9.49
CA TRP A 253 -23.88 -28.82 10.02
C TRP A 253 -25.35 -28.64 9.65
N LEU A 254 -25.87 -29.58 8.87
CA LEU A 254 -27.22 -29.50 8.29
C LEU A 254 -28.34 -29.98 9.24
N PRO A 255 -28.14 -31.02 10.09
CA PRO A 255 -29.16 -31.43 11.05
C PRO A 255 -29.50 -30.31 12.04
N ALA A 256 -30.77 -30.24 12.44
CA ALA A 256 -31.21 -29.25 13.43
C ALA A 256 -30.77 -29.65 14.85
N PRO A 257 -30.29 -28.70 15.67
CA PRO A 257 -30.01 -27.30 15.32
C PRO A 257 -28.78 -27.19 14.40
N GLY A 258 -28.93 -26.45 13.30
CA GLY A 258 -27.82 -26.24 12.36
C GLY A 258 -26.68 -25.47 13.02
N ALA A 259 -25.45 -25.73 12.60
CA ALA A 259 -24.25 -25.11 13.17
C ALA A 259 -23.25 -24.73 12.09
N VAL A 260 -22.43 -23.72 12.37
CA VAL A 260 -21.22 -23.43 11.59
C VAL A 260 -20.03 -24.00 12.33
N ILE A 261 -19.21 -24.79 11.63
CA ILE A 261 -18.04 -25.47 12.17
C ILE A 261 -16.81 -24.95 11.44
N GLU A 262 -15.81 -24.57 12.21
CA GLU A 262 -14.50 -24.16 11.72
C GLU A 262 -13.46 -25.23 12.03
N VAL A 263 -12.67 -25.57 11.02
CA VAL A 263 -11.50 -26.44 11.17
C VAL A 263 -10.25 -25.75 10.64
N THR A 264 -9.16 -25.86 11.37
CA THR A 264 -7.88 -25.20 11.06
C THR A 264 -6.76 -26.22 10.84
N PRO A 265 -5.75 -25.89 10.02
CA PRO A 265 -4.55 -26.72 9.90
C PRO A 265 -3.78 -26.77 11.22
N ASP A 266 -3.30 -27.95 11.59
CA ASP A 266 -2.48 -28.20 12.77
C ASP A 266 -1.23 -28.99 12.37
N SER A 267 -0.07 -28.56 12.85
CA SER A 267 1.23 -29.16 12.47
C SER A 267 1.40 -30.61 12.96
N TYR A 268 0.65 -31.03 13.97
CA TYR A 268 0.73 -32.38 14.54
C TYR A 268 -0.43 -33.27 14.10
N PHE A 269 -1.62 -32.68 13.97
CA PHE A 269 -2.85 -33.43 13.72
C PHE A 269 -3.40 -33.28 12.28
N GLY A 270 -2.74 -32.49 11.43
CA GLY A 270 -3.20 -32.20 10.08
C GLY A 270 -4.32 -31.17 10.07
N TRP A 271 -5.56 -31.59 10.36
CA TRP A 271 -6.72 -30.72 10.49
C TRP A 271 -7.42 -30.95 11.83
N ARG A 272 -7.85 -29.87 12.46
CA ARG A 272 -8.38 -29.88 13.83
C ARG A 272 -9.64 -29.03 13.91
N LEU A 273 -10.59 -29.43 14.75
CA LEU A 273 -11.70 -28.56 15.17
C LEU A 273 -11.17 -27.35 15.92
N ASP A 274 -11.57 -26.16 15.47
CA ASP A 274 -11.26 -24.91 16.16
C ASP A 274 -12.46 -24.36 16.92
N GLN A 275 -13.63 -24.34 16.29
CA GLN A 275 -14.87 -23.97 16.96
C GLN A 275 -16.12 -24.48 16.22
N ALA A 276 -17.23 -24.59 16.94
CA ALA A 276 -18.54 -24.80 16.37
C ALA A 276 -19.59 -23.94 17.11
N ARG A 277 -20.44 -23.25 16.36
CA ARG A 277 -21.43 -22.31 16.91
C ARG A 277 -22.78 -22.47 16.21
N LEU A 278 -23.84 -22.35 16.99
CA LEU A 278 -25.22 -22.24 16.50
C LEU A 278 -25.53 -20.79 16.07
N GLU A 279 -26.78 -20.57 15.71
CA GLU A 279 -27.31 -19.26 15.40
C GLU A 279 -27.10 -18.23 16.54
N ASN A 280 -26.67 -17.01 16.19
CA ASN A 280 -26.28 -15.93 17.11
C ASN A 280 -25.06 -16.27 18.00
N ASN A 281 -24.11 -17.05 17.47
CA ASN A 281 -22.94 -17.53 18.21
C ASN A 281 -23.34 -18.24 19.51
N LYS A 282 -24.40 -19.08 19.47
CA LYS A 282 -24.86 -19.84 20.63
C LYS A 282 -24.16 -21.18 20.79
N ALA A 283 -24.10 -21.65 22.03
CA ALA A 283 -23.39 -22.87 22.37
C ALA A 283 -24.12 -24.09 21.82
N VAL A 284 -23.36 -25.12 21.47
CA VAL A 284 -23.90 -26.37 20.95
C VAL A 284 -24.25 -27.29 22.12
N ASP A 285 -25.47 -27.83 22.14
CA ASP A 285 -25.90 -28.78 23.17
C ASP A 285 -25.13 -30.11 23.10
N GLU A 286 -25.16 -30.88 24.19
CA GLU A 286 -24.40 -32.13 24.34
C GLU A 286 -24.66 -33.15 23.21
N ALA A 287 -25.93 -33.32 22.81
CA ALA A 287 -26.30 -34.33 21.83
C ALA A 287 -25.80 -33.94 20.44
N THR A 288 -25.99 -32.68 20.07
CA THR A 288 -25.49 -32.12 18.80
C THR A 288 -23.96 -32.13 18.78
N ARG A 289 -23.31 -31.79 19.90
CA ARG A 289 -21.85 -31.85 20.06
C ARG A 289 -21.33 -33.26 19.82
N ALA A 290 -21.90 -34.26 20.49
CA ALA A 290 -21.47 -35.65 20.31
C ALA A 290 -21.61 -36.12 18.85
N ALA A 291 -22.68 -35.71 18.16
CA ALA A 291 -22.88 -36.00 16.75
C ALA A 291 -21.84 -35.34 15.83
N ILE A 292 -21.53 -34.05 16.05
CA ILE A 292 -20.49 -33.32 15.32
C ILE A 292 -19.11 -33.95 15.54
N VAL A 293 -18.76 -34.26 16.80
CA VAL A 293 -17.48 -34.88 17.16
C VAL A 293 -17.32 -36.24 16.46
N ALA A 294 -18.37 -37.06 16.45
CA ALA A 294 -18.35 -38.35 15.77
C ALA A 294 -18.14 -38.20 14.25
N GLU A 295 -18.82 -37.22 13.63
CA GLU A 295 -18.69 -36.95 12.20
C GLU A 295 -17.28 -36.50 11.83
N LEU A 296 -16.73 -35.51 12.54
CA LEU A 296 -15.41 -34.95 12.28
C LEU A 296 -14.31 -36.01 12.45
N ARG A 297 -14.38 -36.83 13.51
CA ARG A 297 -13.43 -37.94 13.70
C ARG A 297 -13.54 -38.97 12.58
N GLY A 298 -14.75 -39.27 12.10
CA GLY A 298 -14.97 -40.15 10.95
C GLY A 298 -14.35 -39.62 9.65
N MET A 299 -14.23 -38.30 9.51
CA MET A 299 -13.56 -37.63 8.39
C MET A 299 -12.03 -37.53 8.56
N GLY A 300 -11.47 -38.03 9.68
CA GLY A 300 -10.05 -37.91 10.01
C GLY A 300 -9.66 -36.52 10.52
N ILE A 301 -10.62 -35.70 10.93
CA ILE A 301 -10.37 -34.39 11.57
C ILE A 301 -10.18 -34.61 13.07
N HIS A 302 -9.12 -34.05 13.63
CA HIS A 302 -8.81 -34.17 15.04
C HIS A 302 -9.79 -33.36 15.90
N VAL A 303 -10.39 -34.05 16.87
CA VAL A 303 -11.26 -33.45 17.89
C VAL A 303 -10.80 -33.92 19.27
N GLY A 304 -10.10 -33.04 19.97
CA GLY A 304 -9.45 -33.30 21.24
C GLY A 304 -8.51 -32.14 21.58
N ARG A 305 -7.65 -32.31 22.59
CA ARG A 305 -6.72 -31.23 23.00
C ARG A 305 -5.84 -30.78 21.83
N SER A 306 -5.66 -29.47 21.69
CA SER A 306 -4.64 -28.88 20.82
C SER A 306 -3.23 -29.08 21.38
N ALA A 307 -2.21 -28.94 20.54
CA ALA A 307 -0.82 -28.97 20.98
C ALA A 307 -0.53 -27.88 22.04
N TRP A 308 -1.19 -26.72 21.93
CA TRP A 308 -1.11 -25.66 22.92
C TRP A 308 -1.73 -26.05 24.27
N GLN A 309 -2.93 -26.67 24.27
CA GLN A 309 -3.56 -27.17 25.51
C GLN A 309 -2.70 -28.24 26.18
N ILE A 310 -2.09 -29.14 25.40
CA ILE A 310 -1.16 -30.16 25.91
C ILE A 310 0.09 -29.49 26.52
N ARG A 311 0.73 -28.57 25.81
CA ARG A 311 1.90 -27.84 26.32
C ARG A 311 1.57 -27.08 27.61
N ARG A 312 0.45 -26.37 27.65
CA ARG A 312 -0.03 -25.64 28.84
C ARG A 312 -0.31 -26.58 30.00
N ALA A 313 -0.87 -27.76 29.75
CA ALA A 313 -1.08 -28.77 30.78
C ALA A 313 0.26 -29.30 31.33
N LEU A 314 1.23 -29.57 30.45
CA LEU A 314 2.58 -29.99 30.84
C LEU A 314 3.32 -28.93 31.65
N GLU A 315 3.25 -27.65 31.26
CA GLU A 315 3.84 -26.53 32.01
C GLU A 315 3.25 -26.42 33.44
N ARG A 316 1.97 -26.79 33.61
CA ARG A 316 1.29 -26.80 34.91
C ARG A 316 1.47 -28.10 35.71
N ALA A 317 1.88 -29.19 35.06
CA ALA A 317 1.93 -30.53 35.64
C ALA A 317 2.91 -30.66 36.80
N GLY A 318 3.90 -29.77 36.90
CA GLY A 318 4.85 -29.72 38.02
C GLY A 318 4.25 -29.19 39.34
N SER A 319 3.03 -28.64 39.32
CA SER A 319 2.38 -28.15 40.54
C SER A 319 1.79 -29.31 41.37
N PRO A 320 1.98 -29.35 42.71
CA PRO A 320 1.34 -30.35 43.57
C PRO A 320 -0.19 -30.25 43.60
N THR A 321 -0.76 -29.14 43.11
CA THR A 321 -2.22 -28.94 42.96
C THR A 321 -2.72 -29.23 41.55
N PHE A 322 -1.88 -29.77 40.67
CA PHE A 322 -2.28 -30.06 39.30
C PHE A 322 -3.33 -31.16 39.25
N ALA A 323 -4.47 -30.84 38.62
CA ALA A 323 -5.45 -31.82 38.17
C ALA A 323 -5.56 -31.68 36.65
N LEU A 324 -5.41 -32.80 35.94
CA LEU A 324 -5.63 -32.82 34.50
C LEU A 324 -7.14 -32.71 34.24
N GLU A 325 -7.52 -31.63 33.57
CA GLU A 325 -8.88 -31.44 33.06
C GLU A 325 -9.32 -32.64 32.24
N PRO A 326 -10.55 -33.17 32.38
CA PRO A 326 -11.06 -34.26 31.54
C PRO A 326 -11.04 -33.91 30.05
N LEU A 327 -10.84 -34.91 29.18
CA LEU A 327 -10.81 -34.65 27.72
C LEU A 327 -12.14 -34.06 27.23
N ASP A 328 -13.26 -34.51 27.77
CA ASP A 328 -14.58 -34.03 27.37
C ASP A 328 -14.79 -32.55 27.73
N ALA A 329 -14.23 -32.09 28.85
CA ALA A 329 -14.23 -30.67 29.20
C ALA A 329 -13.40 -29.85 28.22
N ALA A 330 -12.18 -30.31 27.89
CA ALA A 330 -11.33 -29.65 26.90
C ALA A 330 -11.94 -29.64 25.48
N ILE A 331 -12.78 -30.63 25.14
CA ILE A 331 -13.55 -30.65 23.89
C ILE A 331 -14.72 -29.67 23.97
N ALA A 332 -15.39 -29.57 25.12
CA ALA A 332 -16.54 -28.69 25.32
C ALA A 332 -16.21 -27.21 25.05
N ASP A 333 -14.99 -26.77 25.36
CA ASP A 333 -14.49 -25.41 25.08
C ASP A 333 -14.64 -25.01 23.60
N TYR A 334 -14.56 -25.97 22.67
CA TYR A 334 -14.76 -25.68 21.24
C TYR A 334 -16.21 -25.35 20.87
N PHE A 335 -17.16 -25.55 21.78
CA PHE A 335 -18.61 -25.44 21.55
C PHE A 335 -19.29 -24.40 22.45
N THR A 336 -18.55 -23.68 23.30
CA THR A 336 -19.08 -22.67 24.23
C THR A 336 -19.09 -21.27 23.64
N ASP A 337 -19.96 -20.40 24.13
CA ASP A 337 -19.99 -19.00 23.72
C ASP A 337 -18.91 -18.25 24.50
N ASP A 338 -17.94 -17.67 23.79
CA ASP A 338 -16.94 -16.76 24.38
C ASP A 338 -17.57 -15.40 24.72
#